data_AF-A0A9W9TI37-F1
#
_entry.id   AF-A0A9W9TI37-F1
#
_cell.length_a   1.000
_cell.length_b   1.000
_cell.length_c   1.000
_cell.angle_alpha   90.00
_cell.angle_beta   90.00
_cell.angle_gamma   90.00
#
_symmetry.space_group_name_H-M   'P 1'
#
loop_
_entity.id
_entity.type
_entity.pdbx_description
1 polymer ?
#
loop_
_entity_poly.entity_id
_entity_poly.type
_entity_poly.pdbx_seq_one_letter_code
_entity_poly.pdbx_strand_id
1 'polypeptide(L)'
;MCKHILNAQVAIRSACCRKWFDCAECHQEQESHQLAKSSEMIFACKKCKKCFRKDASEFEERFAYPARSSTYIKLIYSSSSFSDEYCPHCDNHFVLEAVTPQASLQVEGDDARMDNRMLKDDRVRGDTDRSLFKFRDVSDRMG
;
A
#
# COMPACT_ATOMS: atom_id res chain seq x y z
N MET A 1 16.77 1.60 -5.47
CA MET A 1 15.63 1.21 -4.60
C MET A 1 14.36 1.67 -5.30
N CYS A 2 13.38 0.78 -5.50
CA CYS A 2 12.07 1.14 -6.05
C CYS A 2 11.41 2.21 -5.17
N LYS A 3 10.79 3.20 -5.81
CA LYS A 3 9.94 4.19 -5.12
C LYS A 3 8.57 3.59 -4.76
N HIS A 4 8.12 2.60 -5.52
CA HIS A 4 6.78 2.01 -5.44
C HIS A 4 6.68 0.84 -4.43
N ILE A 5 7.75 0.05 -4.30
CA ILE A 5 7.83 -1.10 -3.39
C ILE A 5 9.08 -0.90 -2.51
N LEU A 6 8.87 -0.33 -1.32
CA LEU A 6 9.95 0.04 -0.41
C LEU A 6 10.76 -1.17 0.06
N ASN A 7 10.12 -2.33 0.17
CA ASN A 7 10.69 -3.59 0.65
C ASN A 7 11.11 -4.54 -0.47
N ALA A 8 11.30 -4.08 -1.72
CA ALA A 8 11.64 -4.93 -2.87
C ALA A 8 12.94 -5.74 -2.65
N GLN A 9 12.83 -7.06 -2.45
CA GLN A 9 13.98 -7.95 -2.16
C GLN A 9 14.60 -8.61 -3.40
N VAL A 10 13.94 -8.51 -4.55
CA VAL A 10 14.40 -9.04 -5.84
C VAL A 10 14.38 -7.93 -6.90
N ALA A 11 15.19 -8.09 -7.93
CA ALA A 11 15.07 -7.35 -9.18
C ALA A 11 14.58 -8.31 -10.27
N ILE A 12 13.72 -7.82 -11.16
CA ILE A 12 13.08 -8.56 -12.25
C ILE A 12 13.70 -8.12 -13.56
N ARG A 13 14.05 -9.08 -14.41
CA ARG A 13 14.50 -8.78 -15.78
C ARG A 13 13.30 -8.69 -16.70
N SER A 14 13.14 -7.55 -17.37
CA SER A 14 12.09 -7.37 -18.37
C SER A 14 12.38 -8.17 -19.64
N ALA A 15 11.33 -8.76 -20.22
CA ALA A 15 11.45 -9.51 -21.47
C ALA A 15 11.63 -8.59 -22.70
N CYS A 16 11.05 -7.40 -22.66
CA CYS A 16 11.05 -6.43 -23.76
C CYS A 16 12.43 -5.77 -23.97
N CYS A 17 12.98 -5.11 -22.94
CA CYS A 17 14.21 -4.33 -23.06
C CYS A 17 15.44 -4.99 -22.40
N ARG A 18 15.26 -6.17 -21.77
CA ARG A 18 16.34 -6.98 -21.15
C ARG A 18 17.10 -6.26 -20.02
N LYS A 19 16.48 -5.23 -19.42
CA LYS A 19 17.02 -4.49 -18.27
C LYS A 19 16.42 -4.99 -16.96
N TRP A 20 17.03 -4.58 -15.86
CA TRP A 20 16.63 -4.97 -14.51
C TRP A 20 15.83 -3.86 -13.86
N PHE A 21 14.67 -4.21 -13.31
CA PHE A 21 13.79 -3.29 -12.58
C PHE A 21 13.31 -3.95 -11.31
N ASP A 22 13.04 -3.15 -10.28
CA ASP A 22 12.53 -3.66 -9.01
C ASP A 22 11.01 -3.93 -9.05
N CYS A 23 10.28 -3.28 -9.97
CA CYS A 23 8.82 -3.21 -9.99
C CYS A 23 8.33 -2.79 -11.40
N ALA A 24 7.09 -3.14 -11.78
CA ALA A 24 6.56 -2.83 -13.12
C ALA A 24 6.40 -1.33 -13.37
N GLU A 25 6.05 -0.55 -12.35
CA GLU A 25 5.95 0.91 -12.43
C GLU A 25 7.31 1.56 -12.70
N CYS A 26 8.40 1.05 -12.10
CA CYS A 26 9.75 1.54 -12.42
C CYS A 26 10.16 1.30 -13.88
N HIS A 27 9.62 0.28 -14.54
CA HIS A 27 9.83 0.10 -15.99
C HIS A 27 9.09 1.20 -16.77
N GLN A 28 7.83 1.47 -16.43
CA GLN A 28 7.02 2.48 -17.12
C GLN A 28 7.60 3.90 -16.96
N GLU A 29 8.22 4.22 -15.83
CA GLU A 29 8.89 5.51 -15.63
C GLU A 29 10.16 5.65 -16.48
N GLN A 30 10.92 4.57 -16.65
CA GLN A 30 12.21 4.61 -17.36
C GLN A 30 12.08 4.38 -18.86
N GLU A 31 10.99 3.76 -19.30
CA GLU A 31 10.83 3.32 -20.68
C GLU A 31 9.47 3.71 -21.26
N SER A 32 9.48 4.09 -22.53
CA SER A 32 8.31 4.62 -23.25
C SER A 32 7.31 3.57 -23.74
N HIS A 33 7.45 2.31 -23.34
CA HIS A 33 6.58 1.22 -23.78
C HIS A 33 6.06 0.37 -22.62
N GLN A 34 4.97 -0.34 -22.89
CA GLN A 34 4.35 -1.23 -21.91
C GLN A 34 5.16 -2.52 -21.76
N LEU A 35 5.28 -3.01 -20.53
CA LEU A 35 6.02 -4.22 -20.21
C LEU A 35 5.40 -5.44 -20.91
N ALA A 36 6.21 -6.14 -21.71
CA ALA A 36 5.78 -7.37 -22.37
C ALA A 36 5.59 -8.50 -21.34
N LYS A 37 4.48 -9.23 -21.45
CA LYS A 37 4.20 -10.41 -20.62
C LYS A 37 4.96 -11.62 -21.15
N SER A 38 5.72 -12.30 -20.30
CA SER A 38 6.37 -13.58 -20.60
C SER A 38 6.00 -14.61 -19.53
N SER A 39 5.92 -15.88 -19.93
CA SER A 39 5.70 -17.00 -19.00
C SER A 39 6.92 -17.25 -18.10
N GLU A 40 8.12 -17.02 -18.61
CA GLU A 40 9.36 -17.16 -17.85
C GLU A 40 9.71 -15.82 -17.18
N MET A 41 9.75 -15.80 -15.84
CA MET A 41 10.21 -14.66 -15.06
C MET A 41 11.63 -14.92 -14.53
N ILE A 42 12.54 -13.98 -14.77
CA ILE A 42 13.92 -14.06 -14.29
C ILE A 42 14.11 -13.04 -13.17
N PHE A 43 14.47 -13.55 -11.99
CA PHE A 43 14.69 -12.76 -10.80
C PHE A 43 16.18 -12.76 -10.42
N ALA A 44 16.64 -11.66 -9.83
CA ALA A 44 17.92 -11.56 -9.15
C ALA A 44 17.67 -11.22 -7.67
N CYS A 45 18.10 -12.11 -6.77
CA CYS A 45 17.95 -11.89 -5.33
C CYS A 45 18.95 -10.84 -4.83
N LYS A 46 18.49 -9.84 -4.07
CA LYS A 46 19.40 -8.82 -3.50
C LYS A 46 20.25 -9.35 -2.35
N LYS A 47 19.77 -10.38 -1.63
CA LYS A 47 20.50 -11.02 -0.52
C LYS A 47 21.69 -11.85 -1.02
N CYS A 48 21.49 -12.73 -2.01
CA CYS A 48 22.56 -13.62 -2.49
C CYS A 48 23.13 -13.25 -3.87
N LYS A 49 22.57 -12.25 -4.56
CA LYS A 49 22.97 -11.77 -5.90
C LYS A 49 22.91 -12.85 -7.00
N LYS A 50 22.31 -14.01 -6.73
CA LYS A 50 22.12 -15.07 -7.72
C LYS A 50 20.84 -14.84 -8.50
N CYS A 51 20.92 -15.09 -9.80
CA CYS A 51 19.79 -15.06 -10.71
C CYS A 51 19.12 -16.43 -10.75
N PHE A 52 17.80 -16.45 -10.68
CA PHE A 52 17.00 -17.67 -10.78
C PHE A 52 15.79 -17.43 -11.67
N ARG A 53 15.23 -18.51 -12.22
CA ARG A 53 14.06 -18.47 -13.10
C ARG A 53 12.87 -19.08 -12.39
N LYS A 54 11.69 -18.52 -12.64
CA LYS A 54 10.42 -19.03 -12.14
C LYS A 54 9.38 -18.95 -13.26
N ASP A 55 8.60 -20.00 -13.37
CA ASP A 55 7.53 -20.08 -14.36
C ASP A 55 6.26 -19.44 -13.78
N ALA A 56 5.67 -18.49 -14.51
CA ALA A 56 4.48 -17.74 -14.10
C ALA A 56 3.17 -18.51 -14.33
N SER A 57 3.22 -19.65 -15.02
CA SER A 57 2.06 -20.43 -15.48
C SER A 57 1.28 -21.10 -14.36
N GLU A 58 1.85 -21.26 -13.17
CA GLU A 58 1.20 -21.96 -12.05
C GLU A 58 0.17 -21.10 -11.29
N PHE A 59 0.07 -19.80 -11.60
CA PHE A 59 -0.78 -18.87 -10.85
C PHE A 59 -2.18 -18.66 -11.46
N GLU A 60 -2.38 -18.93 -12.76
CA GLU A 60 -3.66 -18.68 -13.47
C GLU A 60 -4.79 -19.65 -13.09
N GLU A 61 -4.49 -20.87 -12.67
CA GLU A 61 -5.53 -21.86 -12.31
C GLU A 61 -6.31 -21.49 -11.04
N ARG A 62 -5.80 -20.55 -10.22
CA ARG A 62 -6.41 -20.18 -8.93
C ARG A 62 -7.53 -19.13 -9.04
N PHE A 63 -7.50 -18.27 -10.06
CA PHE A 63 -8.44 -17.16 -10.20
C PHE A 63 -9.63 -17.47 -11.13
N ALA A 64 -9.65 -18.65 -11.74
CA ALA A 64 -10.64 -19.01 -12.75
C ALA A 64 -11.90 -19.73 -12.21
N TYR A 65 -12.02 -20.02 -10.91
CA TYR A 65 -13.21 -20.69 -10.38
C TYR A 65 -14.20 -19.71 -9.74
N PRO A 66 -15.40 -19.49 -10.33
CA PRO A 66 -16.49 -18.85 -9.63
C PRO A 66 -16.90 -19.74 -8.45
N ALA A 67 -16.88 -19.17 -7.25
CA ALA A 67 -17.23 -19.81 -6.00
C ALA A 67 -18.58 -20.54 -6.09
N ARG A 68 -18.57 -21.87 -5.96
CA ARG A 68 -19.80 -22.69 -5.89
C ARG A 68 -20.03 -23.40 -4.56
N SER A 69 -19.16 -23.24 -3.55
CA SER A 69 -19.50 -23.51 -2.15
C SER A 69 -18.43 -22.96 -1.22
N SER A 70 -18.86 -22.35 -0.12
CA SER A 70 -17.99 -21.71 0.90
C SER A 70 -17.05 -22.69 1.61
N THR A 71 -17.30 -24.00 1.53
CA THR A 71 -16.50 -25.05 2.18
C THR A 71 -15.30 -25.53 1.35
N TYR A 72 -15.28 -25.31 0.04
CA TYR A 72 -14.23 -25.86 -0.86
C TYR A 72 -12.98 -24.98 -0.97
N ILE A 73 -13.10 -23.67 -0.70
CA ILE A 73 -11.99 -22.71 -0.81
C ILE A 73 -10.86 -22.99 0.20
N LYS A 74 -11.19 -23.60 1.35
CA LYS A 74 -10.23 -23.84 2.44
C LYS A 74 -9.23 -24.97 2.17
N LEU A 75 -9.54 -25.90 1.26
CA LEU A 75 -8.71 -27.08 0.99
C LEU A 75 -7.66 -26.87 -0.12
N ILE A 76 -7.87 -25.90 -1.02
CA ILE A 76 -6.90 -25.59 -2.09
C ILE A 76 -5.70 -24.79 -1.52
N TYR A 77 -5.87 -24.08 -0.39
CA TYR A 77 -4.84 -23.19 0.17
C TYR A 77 -3.82 -23.89 1.07
N SER A 78 -4.05 -25.13 1.48
CA SER A 78 -3.15 -25.87 2.38
C SER A 78 -2.03 -26.65 1.68
N SER A 79 -2.06 -26.77 0.35
CA SER A 79 -1.06 -27.48 -0.46
C SER A 79 -0.47 -26.56 -1.53
N SER A 80 -0.27 -25.29 -1.20
CA SER A 80 0.48 -24.34 -2.04
C SER A 80 1.97 -24.52 -1.72
N SER A 81 2.73 -24.93 -2.72
CA SER A 81 4.15 -25.24 -2.68
C SER A 81 4.98 -24.09 -2.10
N PHE A 82 5.52 -24.28 -0.90
CA PHE A 82 6.47 -23.38 -0.23
C PHE A 82 7.71 -22.99 -1.08
N SER A 83 7.96 -23.71 -2.18
CA SER A 83 9.05 -23.45 -3.13
C SER A 83 8.88 -22.15 -3.93
N ASP A 84 7.67 -21.60 -4.01
CA ASP A 84 7.36 -20.47 -4.89
C ASP A 84 7.55 -19.12 -4.22
N GLU A 85 7.70 -19.11 -2.91
CA GLU A 85 7.82 -17.90 -2.08
C GLU A 85 9.27 -17.52 -1.77
N TYR A 86 10.20 -18.48 -1.91
CA TYR A 86 11.58 -18.36 -1.45
C TYR A 86 12.60 -18.48 -2.58
N CYS A 87 13.67 -17.70 -2.46
CA CYS A 87 14.82 -17.82 -3.35
C CYS A 87 15.50 -19.18 -3.12
N PRO A 88 15.72 -19.99 -4.17
CA PRO A 88 16.27 -21.35 -4.07
C PRO A 88 17.75 -21.40 -3.63
N HIS A 89 18.33 -20.25 -3.32
CA HIS A 89 19.76 -20.11 -3.04
C HIS A 89 20.10 -19.58 -1.65
N CYS A 90 19.17 -18.95 -0.94
CA CYS A 90 19.47 -18.29 0.35
C CYS A 90 18.25 -18.10 1.27
N ASP A 91 17.17 -18.83 0.98
CA ASP A 91 15.90 -18.82 1.71
C ASP A 91 15.33 -17.40 1.92
N ASN A 92 15.53 -16.55 0.91
CA ASN A 92 15.01 -15.20 0.95
C ASN A 92 13.58 -15.16 0.44
N HIS A 93 12.63 -14.75 1.28
CA HIS A 93 11.22 -14.62 0.92
C HIS A 93 11.00 -13.42 0.00
N PHE A 94 10.72 -13.65 -1.28
CA PHE A 94 10.68 -12.59 -2.28
C PHE A 94 9.26 -12.12 -2.64
N VAL A 95 8.23 -12.86 -2.22
CA VAL A 95 6.83 -12.43 -2.28
C VAL A 95 6.58 -11.48 -1.12
N LEU A 96 6.24 -10.23 -1.38
CA LEU A 96 6.10 -9.22 -0.33
C LEU A 96 4.63 -9.00 -0.01
N GLU A 97 4.30 -9.02 1.27
CA GLU A 97 3.03 -8.47 1.73
C GLU A 97 3.04 -6.95 1.47
N ALA A 98 1.92 -6.44 0.96
CA ALA A 98 1.77 -5.02 0.65
C ALA A 98 1.77 -4.20 1.96
N VAL A 99 2.94 -3.74 2.39
CA VAL A 99 3.06 -2.80 3.51
C VAL A 99 2.54 -1.46 3.01
N THR A 100 1.28 -1.17 3.32
CA THR A 100 0.73 0.16 3.11
C THR A 100 1.46 1.14 4.04
N PRO A 101 1.89 2.31 3.55
CA PRO A 101 2.44 3.33 4.42
C PRO A 101 1.36 3.68 5.45
N GLN A 102 1.63 3.43 6.73
CA GLN A 102 0.72 3.79 7.81
C GLN A 102 0.65 5.32 7.82
N ALA A 103 -0.47 5.87 7.33
CA ALA A 103 -0.72 7.29 7.33
C ALA A 103 -0.96 7.74 8.79
N SER A 104 0.10 8.10 9.50
CA SER A 104 -0.02 8.74 10.81
C SER A 104 -0.32 10.23 10.59
N LEU A 105 -1.57 10.64 10.79
CA LEU A 105 -1.94 12.05 10.88
C LEU A 105 -1.40 12.59 12.22
N GLN A 106 -0.20 13.17 12.22
CA GLN A 106 0.34 13.87 13.38
C GLN A 106 -0.30 15.26 13.43
N VAL A 107 -1.06 15.52 14.50
CA VAL A 107 -1.48 16.89 14.82
C VAL A 107 -0.31 17.53 15.54
N GLU A 108 0.39 18.46 14.88
CA GLU A 108 1.41 19.30 15.51
C GLU A 108 0.72 20.22 16.52
N GLY A 109 0.54 19.71 17.74
CA GLY A 109 0.12 20.50 18.88
C GLY A 109 1.35 21.14 19.51
N ASP A 110 1.60 22.41 19.18
CA ASP A 110 2.53 23.22 19.97
C ASP A 110 2.06 23.25 21.45
N ASP A 111 3.02 23.44 22.38
CA ASP A 111 2.79 23.39 23.83
C ASP A 111 1.47 24.09 24.20
N ALA A 112 0.60 23.39 24.93
CA ALA A 112 -0.72 23.85 25.34
C ALA A 112 -0.70 25.16 26.15
N ARG A 113 0.47 25.61 26.62
CA ARG A 113 0.68 26.93 27.23
C ARG A 113 0.76 28.09 26.23
N MET A 114 1.16 27.85 24.98
CA MET A 114 1.33 28.89 23.96
C MET A 114 0.05 29.14 23.16
N ASP A 115 -0.75 28.10 22.87
CA ASP A 115 -1.99 28.27 22.09
C ASP A 115 -3.22 27.70 22.81
N ASN A 116 -3.89 28.57 23.58
CA ASN A 116 -5.11 28.25 24.33
C ASN A 116 -6.33 27.90 23.46
N ARG A 117 -6.22 28.01 22.12
CA ARG A 117 -7.34 27.71 21.20
C ARG A 117 -7.74 26.24 21.15
N MET A 118 -6.82 25.35 21.50
CA MET A 118 -7.02 23.89 21.47
C MET A 118 -7.52 23.34 22.83
N LEU A 119 -7.54 24.16 23.89
CA LEU A 119 -8.06 23.78 25.21
C LEU A 119 -9.51 24.25 25.37
N LYS A 120 -10.43 23.31 25.55
CA LYS A 120 -11.83 23.63 25.82
C LYS A 120 -12.03 23.86 27.32
N ASP A 121 -12.37 25.08 27.72
CA ASP A 121 -12.71 25.39 29.12
C ASP A 121 -14.22 25.24 29.34
N ASP A 122 -14.61 24.16 30.01
CA ASP A 122 -16.01 23.83 30.29
C ASP A 122 -16.67 24.76 31.34
N ARG A 123 -15.91 25.69 31.95
CA ARG A 123 -16.43 26.66 32.93
C ARG A 123 -17.02 27.92 32.29
N VAL A 124 -16.67 28.21 31.05
CA VAL A 124 -17.25 29.33 30.31
C VAL A 124 -18.59 28.86 29.76
N ARG A 125 -19.68 29.51 30.16
CA ARG A 125 -21.00 29.28 29.53
C ARG A 125 -20.84 29.54 28.03
N GLY A 126 -20.96 28.49 27.23
CA GLY A 126 -21.04 28.63 25.78
C GLY A 126 -22.12 29.65 25.45
N ASP A 127 -21.81 30.53 24.49
CA ASP A 127 -22.77 31.50 23.98
C ASP A 127 -24.04 30.70 23.62
N THR A 128 -25.14 30.96 24.32
CA THR A 128 -26.42 30.30 24.08
C THR A 128 -26.65 30.31 22.59
N ASP A 129 -26.75 29.12 21.97
CA ASP A 129 -26.93 28.95 20.54
C ASP A 129 -27.71 30.13 20.00
N ARG A 130 -27.06 30.95 19.16
CA ARG A 130 -27.69 32.08 18.47
C ARG A 130 -28.73 31.49 17.52
N SER A 131 -29.84 31.06 18.11
CA SER A 131 -31.03 30.66 17.42
C SER A 131 -31.49 31.89 16.67
N LEU A 132 -31.61 31.77 15.35
CA LEU A 132 -32.00 32.80 14.39
C LEU A 132 -33.34 33.52 14.69
N PHE A 133 -33.99 33.23 15.82
CA PHE A 133 -35.32 33.69 16.20
C PHE A 133 -35.39 34.41 17.55
N LYS A 134 -34.37 35.18 17.95
CA LYS A 134 -34.50 36.11 19.09
C LYS A 134 -34.52 37.56 18.61
N PHE A 135 -35.72 38.16 18.61
CA PHE A 135 -36.05 39.54 18.22
C PHE A 135 -35.33 40.67 18.99
N ARG A 136 -34.39 40.37 19.88
CA ARG A 136 -33.71 41.37 20.74
C ARG A 136 -32.47 42.00 20.10
N ASP A 137 -31.93 41.44 19.02
CA ASP A 137 -30.66 41.90 18.41
C ASP A 137 -30.81 43.02 17.36
N VAL A 138 -32.03 43.53 17.12
CA VAL A 138 -32.26 44.66 16.18
C VAL A 138 -31.84 46.00 16.78
N SER A 139 -31.80 46.13 18.11
CA SER A 139 -31.52 47.38 18.80
C SER A 139 -30.06 47.85 18.64
N ASP A 140 -29.11 46.92 18.51
CA ASP A 140 -27.66 47.23 18.48
C ASP A 140 -27.12 47.55 17.07
N ARG A 141 -27.96 47.51 16.02
CA ARG A 141 -27.55 47.85 14.64
C ARG A 141 -28.05 49.23 14.16
N MET A 142 -28.76 49.98 14.99
CA MET A 142 -29.26 51.33 14.69
C MET A 142 -28.70 52.37 15.65
N GLY A 143 -27.37 52.39 15.79
CA GLY A 143 -26.59 53.42 16.46
C GLY A 143 -25.33 53.72 15.66
#